data_AF-A0A940XHC5-F1
#
_entry.id   AF-A0A940XHC5-F1
#
_cell.length_a   1.000
_cell.length_b   1.000
_cell.length_c   1.000
_cell.angle_alpha   90.00
_cell.angle_beta   90.00
_cell.angle_gamma   90.00
#
_symmetry.space_group_name_H-M   'P 1'
#
loop_
_entity.id
_entity.type
_entity.pdbx_description
1 polymer ?
#
loop_
_entity_poly.entity_id
_entity_poly.type
_entity_poly.pdbx_seq_one_letter_code
_entity_poly.pdbx_strand_id
1 'polypeptide(L)'
;MTRNALTCGGCAVSAVGAGTALTLWGTSSRTRRHLGQGFENEGMDLGAAVTELPFVFLAGALLPALAWAAAAWLLTRGRRRSADLDR
;
A
#
# COMPACT_ATOMS: atom_id res chain seq x y z
N MET A 1 21.71 4.38 -19.73
CA MET A 1 21.18 5.26 -18.65
C MET A 1 19.72 4.98 -18.26
N THR A 2 19.00 4.06 -18.91
CA THR A 2 17.58 3.76 -18.65
C THR A 2 17.28 2.96 -17.37
N ARG A 3 18.28 2.24 -16.80
CA ARG A 3 18.06 1.43 -15.58
C ARG A 3 17.79 2.26 -14.32
N ASN A 4 18.41 3.43 -14.17
CA ASN A 4 18.24 4.29 -12.98
C ASN A 4 16.85 4.94 -12.91
N ALA A 5 16.24 5.27 -14.05
CA ALA A 5 14.89 5.83 -14.08
C ALA A 5 13.84 4.78 -13.67
N LEU A 6 14.01 3.53 -14.11
CA LEU A 6 13.13 2.41 -13.75
C LEU A 6 13.25 2.03 -12.27
N THR A 7 14.44 2.07 -11.69
CA THR A 7 14.64 1.82 -10.25
C THR A 7 14.16 2.99 -9.38
N CYS A 8 14.40 4.25 -9.79
CA CYS A 8 13.87 5.42 -9.07
C CYS A 8 12.34 5.49 -9.10
N GLY A 9 11.71 5.14 -10.23
CA GLY A 9 10.26 5.15 -10.36
C GLY A 9 9.57 4.17 -9.41
N GLY A 10 10.07 2.93 -9.33
CA GLY A 10 9.54 1.92 -8.41
C GLY A 10 9.67 2.33 -6.95
N CYS A 11 10.85 2.80 -6.53
CA CYS A 11 11.08 3.26 -5.17
C CYS A 11 10.20 4.47 -4.81
N ALA A 12 10.04 5.43 -5.73
CA ALA A 12 9.20 6.60 -5.51
C ALA A 12 7.72 6.20 -5.35
N VAL A 13 7.21 5.30 -6.19
CA VAL A 13 5.82 4.81 -6.10
C VAL A 13 5.58 4.04 -4.80
N SER A 14 6.52 3.18 -4.38
CA SER A 14 6.44 2.49 -3.10
C SER A 14 6.50 3.46 -1.91
N ALA A 15 7.33 4.49 -1.97
CA ALA A 15 7.42 5.51 -0.92
C ALA A 15 6.10 6.31 -0.80
N VAL A 16 5.51 6.70 -1.93
CA VAL A 16 4.20 7.37 -1.97
C VAL A 16 3.09 6.46 -1.42
N GLY A 17 3.09 5.18 -1.81
CA GLY A 17 2.12 4.21 -1.31
C GLY A 17 2.23 4.00 0.21
N ALA A 18 3.44 3.82 0.72
CA ALA A 18 3.70 3.71 2.16
C ALA A 18 3.27 4.98 2.92
N GLY A 19 3.67 6.16 2.44
CA GLY A 19 3.31 7.44 3.07
C GLY A 19 1.81 7.67 3.11
N THR A 20 1.10 7.34 2.03
CA THR A 20 -0.37 7.44 1.96
C THR A 20 -1.03 6.49 2.96
N ALA A 21 -0.59 5.23 3.03
CA ALA A 21 -1.12 4.24 3.96
C ALA A 21 -0.92 4.65 5.43
N LEU A 22 0.28 5.14 5.77
CA LEU A 22 0.59 5.64 7.11
C LEU A 22 -0.27 6.86 7.48
N THR A 23 -0.48 7.77 6.53
CA THR A 23 -1.32 8.96 6.74
C THR A 23 -2.77 8.57 6.99
N LEU A 24 -3.32 7.64 6.20
CA LEU A 24 -4.69 7.13 6.36
C LEU A 24 -4.86 6.39 7.69
N TRP A 25 -3.88 5.55 8.06
CA TRP A 25 -3.88 4.86 9.35
C TRP A 25 -3.86 5.84 10.51
N GLY A 26 -2.93 6.81 10.50
CA GLY A 26 -2.78 7.81 11.57
C GLY A 26 -3.98 8.76 11.71
N THR A 27 -4.66 9.07 10.61
CA THR A 27 -5.86 9.94 10.62
C THR A 27 -7.16 9.20 10.94
N SER A 28 -7.13 7.87 10.99
CA SER A 28 -8.30 7.06 11.34
C SER A 28 -8.78 7.37 12.76
N SER A 29 -10.10 7.33 12.98
CA SER A 29 -10.69 7.61 14.30
C SER A 29 -10.22 6.62 15.37
N ARG A 30 -9.96 5.37 14.99
CA ARG A 30 -9.43 4.31 15.87
C ARG A 30 -8.02 4.64 16.35
N THR A 31 -7.10 4.89 15.42
CA THR A 31 -5.70 5.17 15.74
C THR A 31 -5.56 6.46 16.53
N ARG A 32 -6.32 7.52 16.21
CA ARG A 32 -6.29 8.75 17.00
C ARG A 32 -6.71 8.56 18.45
N ARG A 33 -7.70 7.69 18.71
CA ARG A 33 -8.11 7.36 20.09
C ARG A 33 -7.01 6.56 20.81
N HIS A 34 -6.39 5.58 20.15
CA HIS A 34 -5.31 4.78 20.73
C HIS A 34 -3.98 5.53 20.90
N LEU A 35 -3.78 6.65 20.21
CA LEU A 35 -2.59 7.50 20.38
C LEU A 35 -2.78 8.60 21.43
N GLY A 36 -3.81 8.50 22.28
CA GLY A 36 -4.01 9.41 23.41
C GLY A 36 -4.45 10.82 23.02
N GLN A 37 -5.12 11.00 21.87
CA GLN A 37 -5.78 12.26 21.53
C GLN A 37 -7.08 12.50 22.33
N GLY A 38 -7.28 11.78 23.45
CA GLY A 38 -8.35 11.98 24.43
C GLY A 38 -7.89 12.84 25.62
N PHE A 39 -8.82 13.23 26.50
CA PHE A 39 -8.46 13.93 27.74
C PHE A 39 -7.59 13.02 28.65
N GLU A 40 -6.54 13.57 29.26
CA GLU A 40 -5.58 12.87 30.15
C GLU A 40 -4.94 11.58 29.57
N ASN A 41 -4.78 11.49 28.25
CA ASN A 41 -4.16 10.31 27.63
C ASN A 41 -4.98 9.00 27.80
N GLU A 42 -6.26 9.14 28.14
CA GLU A 42 -7.19 8.03 28.36
C GLU A 42 -7.26 7.14 27.10
N GLY A 43 -6.95 5.85 27.26
CA GLY A 43 -6.98 4.87 26.17
C GLY A 43 -5.76 4.86 25.24
N MET A 44 -4.63 5.45 25.65
CA MET A 44 -3.37 5.33 24.91
C MET A 44 -2.88 3.87 24.90
N ASP A 45 -2.88 3.26 23.72
CA ASP A 45 -2.34 1.95 23.44
C ASP A 45 -1.29 2.05 22.33
N LEU A 46 -0.02 2.16 22.75
CA LEU A 46 1.13 2.19 21.85
C LEU A 46 1.41 0.81 21.22
N GLY A 47 0.81 -0.27 21.76
CA GLY A 47 0.92 -1.62 21.20
C GLY A 47 0.32 -1.70 19.80
N ALA A 48 -0.78 -0.98 19.56
CA ALA A 48 -1.37 -0.85 18.23
C ALA A 48 -0.40 -0.20 17.23
N ALA A 49 0.36 0.82 17.64
CA ALA A 49 1.37 1.42 16.76
C ALA A 49 2.49 0.42 16.44
N VAL A 50 3.05 -0.24 17.44
CA VAL A 50 4.17 -1.19 17.26
C VAL A 50 3.76 -2.38 16.38
N THR A 51 2.54 -2.88 16.54
CA THR A 51 2.07 -4.07 15.84
C THR A 51 1.48 -3.74 14.47
N GLU A 52 0.73 -2.65 14.31
CA GLU A 52 0.06 -2.33 13.05
C GLU A 52 0.97 -1.58 12.05
N LEU A 53 1.86 -0.69 12.52
CA LEU A 53 2.72 0.13 11.63
C LEU A 53 3.55 -0.68 10.62
N PRO A 54 4.23 -1.79 10.99
CA PRO A 54 5.00 -2.58 10.04
C PRO A 54 4.13 -3.12 8.90
N PHE A 55 2.92 -3.59 9.22
CA PHE A 55 2.00 -4.12 8.23
C PHE A 55 1.41 -3.01 7.35
N VAL A 56 1.04 -1.87 7.93
CA VAL A 56 0.53 -0.71 7.17
C VAL A 56 1.59 -0.20 6.20
N PHE A 57 2.84 -0.09 6.64
CA PHE A 57 3.97 0.31 5.81
C PHE A 57 4.18 -0.68 4.64
N LEU A 58 4.28 -1.98 4.94
CA LEU A 58 4.48 -3.02 3.93
C LEU A 58 3.32 -3.08 2.94
N ALA A 59 2.08 -3.01 3.42
CA ALA A 59 0.89 -2.98 2.58
C ALA A 59 0.93 -1.77 1.64
N GLY A 60 1.18 -0.56 2.17
CA GLY A 60 1.29 0.65 1.36
C GLY A 60 2.41 0.57 0.32
N ALA A 61 3.56 0.00 0.66
CA ALA A 61 4.70 -0.13 -0.24
C ALA A 61 4.48 -1.15 -1.37
N LEU A 62 3.76 -2.25 -1.10
CA LEU A 62 3.58 -3.37 -2.03
C LEU A 62 2.31 -3.26 -2.88
N LEU A 63 1.26 -2.59 -2.39
CA LEU A 63 -0.02 -2.45 -3.09
C LEU A 63 0.11 -1.94 -4.54
N PRO A 64 0.93 -0.93 -4.87
CA PRO A 64 1.07 -0.47 -6.24
C PRO A 64 1.60 -1.55 -7.19
N ALA A 65 2.58 -2.35 -6.73
CA ALA A 65 3.15 -3.44 -7.51
C ALA A 65 2.12 -4.57 -7.71
N LEU A 66 1.37 -4.93 -6.66
CA LEU A 66 0.31 -5.93 -6.73
C LEU A 66 -0.82 -5.52 -7.67
N ALA A 67 -1.22 -4.24 -7.63
CA ALA A 67 -2.25 -3.71 -8.52
C ALA A 67 -1.81 -3.78 -9.99
N TRP A 68 -0.57 -3.42 -10.29
CA TRP A 68 0.00 -3.54 -11.64
C TRP A 68 0.12 -5.00 -12.09
N ALA A 69 0.56 -5.90 -11.21
CA ALA A 69 0.65 -7.33 -11.51
C ALA A 69 -0.73 -7.92 -11.83
N ALA A 70 -1.76 -7.55 -11.04
CA ALA A 70 -3.14 -7.97 -11.27
C ALA A 70 -3.68 -7.44 -12.61
N ALA A 71 -3.46 -6.16 -12.92
CA ALA A 71 -3.86 -5.57 -14.19
C ALA A 71 -3.19 -6.27 -15.38
N ALA A 72 -1.87 -6.49 -15.31
CA ALA A 72 -1.13 -7.20 -16.34
C ALA A 72 -1.63 -8.65 -16.53
N TRP A 73 -1.94 -9.34 -15.42
CA TRP A 73 -2.51 -10.68 -15.47
C TRP A 73 -3.88 -10.72 -16.15
N LEU A 74 -4.78 -9.78 -15.83
CA LEU A 74 -6.09 -9.68 -16.47
C LEU A 74 -5.99 -9.42 -17.98
N LEU A 75 -5.12 -8.47 -18.37
CA LEU A 75 -4.90 -8.11 -19.78
C LEU A 75 -4.31 -9.27 -20.59
N THR A 76 -3.35 -10.00 -20.03
CA THR A 76 -2.74 -11.16 -20.71
C THR A 76 -3.71 -12.33 -20.81
N ARG A 77 -4.60 -12.52 -19.83
CA ARG A 77 -5.63 -13.57 -19.86
C ARG A 77 -6.70 -13.29 -20.93
N GLY A 78 -7.12 -12.03 -21.10
CA GLY A 78 -8.07 -11.63 -22.16
C GLY A 78 -7.50 -11.83 -23.57
N ARG A 79 -6.21 -11.54 -23.76
CA ARG A 79 -5.52 -11.77 -25.06
C ARG A 79 -5.46 -13.25 -25.45
N ARG A 80 -5.17 -14.14 -24.49
CA ARG A 80 -5.13 -15.59 -24.75
C ARG A 80 -6.49 -16.15 -25.17
N ARG A 81 -7.57 -15.62 -24.59
CA ARG A 81 -8.95 -16.06 -24.88
C ARG A 81 -9.45 -15.57 -26.25
N SER A 82 -8.98 -14.41 -26.70
CA SER A 82 -9.34 -13.87 -28.03
C SER A 82 -8.62 -14.61 -29.16
N ALA A 83 -7.38 -15.05 -28.95
CA ALA A 83 -6.62 -15.84 -29.92
C ALA A 83 -7.13 -17.29 -30.11
N ASP A 84 -7.96 -17.79 -29.18
CA ASP A 84 -8.55 -19.13 -29.21
C ASP A 84 -9.91 -19.15 -29.95
N LEU A 85 -10.58 -18.00 -30.05
CA LEU A 85 -11.85 -17.83 -30.79
C LEU A 85 -11.64 -17.56 -32.29
N ASP A 86 -10.43 -17.17 -32.69
CA ASP A 86 -10.05 -16.85 -34.07
C ASP A 86 -9.44 -18.06 -34.81
N ARG A 87 -9.48 -19.25 -34.20
CA ARG A 87 -8.93 -20.51 -34.73
C ARG A 87 -10.04 -21.54 -34.95
#